data_AF-A0A5B7A6K0-F1
#
_entry.id   AF-A0A5B7A6K0-F1
#
_cell.length_a   1.000
_cell.length_b   1.000
_cell.length_c   1.000
_cell.angle_alpha   90.00
_cell.angle_beta   90.00
_cell.angle_gamma   90.00
#
_symmetry.space_group_name_H-M   'P 1'
#
loop_
_entity.id
_entity.type
_entity.pdbx_description
1 polymer ?
#
loop_
_entity_poly.entity_id
_entity_poly.type
_entity_poly.pdbx_seq_one_letter_code
_entity_poly.pdbx_strand_id
1 'polypeptide(L)'
;GVLTHLDKFKDVKKLKKTKQRLKHRFWTEIHDGAKLFYLSGLIHGKYPKREIHNLARFISVMKFHPLSWRASHPYILVDRFEDVTPPERVHMNSKCERNVTMYGYLRGCNLKKGTKVHIAGVGDYSLAGITGLAD
;
A
#
# COMPACT_ATOMS: atom_id res chain seq x y z
N GLY A 1 1.33 -14.41 -2.75
CA GLY A 1 1.52 -13.76 -4.06
C GLY A 1 0.31 -13.98 -4.96
N VAL A 2 0.20 -13.23 -6.06
CA VAL A 2 -0.84 -13.41 -7.09
C VAL A 2 -0.16 -13.50 -8.46
N LEU A 3 -0.40 -14.60 -9.18
CA LEU A 3 0.11 -14.85 -10.53
C LEU A 3 -0.98 -14.54 -11.55
N THR A 4 -0.71 -13.63 -12.48
CA THR A 4 -1.65 -13.18 -13.53
C THR A 4 -1.13 -13.54 -14.93
N HIS A 5 -1.86 -13.12 -15.97
CA HIS A 5 -1.47 -13.32 -17.38
C HIS A 5 -1.32 -14.80 -17.80
N LEU A 6 -2.14 -15.67 -17.23
CA LEU A 6 -2.10 -17.10 -17.51
C LEU A 6 -2.79 -17.48 -18.82
N ASP A 7 -3.71 -16.64 -19.27
CA ASP A 7 -4.36 -16.61 -20.57
C ASP A 7 -3.37 -16.40 -21.73
N LYS A 8 -2.19 -15.80 -21.48
CA LYS A 8 -1.14 -15.63 -22.50
C LYS A 8 -0.42 -16.94 -22.86
N PHE A 9 -0.64 -18.02 -22.13
CA PHE A 9 -0.04 -19.32 -22.46
C PHE A 9 -0.88 -20.06 -23.49
N LYS A 10 -0.31 -20.29 -24.68
CA LYS A 10 -0.91 -21.16 -25.71
C LYS A 10 -0.81 -22.65 -25.37
N ASP A 11 0.29 -23.06 -24.70
CA ASP A 11 0.54 -24.45 -24.32
C ASP A 11 0.30 -24.68 -22.82
N VAL A 12 -0.63 -25.60 -22.53
CA VAL A 12 -1.01 -26.03 -21.18
C VAL A 12 0.13 -26.72 -20.44
N LYS A 13 1.00 -27.48 -21.14
CA LYS A 13 2.17 -28.14 -20.53
C LYS A 13 3.17 -27.09 -20.05
N LYS A 14 3.49 -26.12 -20.90
CA LYS A 14 4.33 -24.96 -20.54
C LYS A 14 3.73 -24.14 -19.40
N LEU A 15 2.41 -23.92 -19.39
CA LEU A 15 1.71 -23.24 -18.30
C LEU A 15 1.91 -23.97 -16.97
N LYS A 16 1.67 -25.28 -16.92
CA LYS A 16 1.82 -26.09 -15.70
C LYS A 16 3.26 -26.07 -15.18
N LYS A 17 4.25 -26.25 -16.06
CA LYS A 17 5.69 -26.19 -15.70
C LYS A 17 6.07 -24.82 -15.15
N THR A 18 5.57 -23.75 -15.76
CA THR A 18 5.85 -22.38 -15.31
C THR A 18 5.21 -22.07 -13.96
N LYS A 19 3.94 -22.48 -13.75
CA LYS A 19 3.27 -22.36 -12.46
C LYS A 19 4.06 -23.05 -11.35
N GLN A 20 4.52 -24.28 -11.59
CA GLN A 20 5.31 -25.02 -10.60
C GLN A 20 6.64 -24.34 -10.29
N ARG A 21 7.37 -23.89 -11.32
CA ARG A 21 8.65 -23.19 -11.15
C ARG A 21 8.48 -21.89 -10.36
N LEU A 22 7.49 -21.08 -10.69
CA LEU A 22 7.24 -19.80 -10.00
C LEU A 22 6.74 -20.00 -8.58
N LYS A 23 5.89 -21.02 -8.35
CA LYS A 23 5.48 -21.42 -7.00
C LYS A 23 6.69 -21.80 -6.15
N HIS A 24 7.58 -22.65 -6.67
CA HIS A 24 8.76 -23.07 -5.92
C HIS A 24 9.70 -21.90 -5.62
N ARG A 25 9.98 -21.05 -6.62
CA ARG A 25 10.77 -19.84 -6.42
C ARG A 25 10.16 -18.90 -5.38
N PHE A 26 8.84 -18.71 -5.43
CA PHE A 26 8.11 -17.88 -4.46
C PHE A 26 8.22 -18.44 -3.04
N TRP A 27 8.24 -19.76 -2.88
CA TRP A 27 8.46 -20.41 -1.58
C TRP A 27 9.88 -20.19 -1.07
N THR A 28 10.88 -20.33 -1.94
CA THR A 28 12.28 -20.09 -1.58
C THR A 28 12.53 -18.64 -1.15
N GLU A 29 11.94 -17.66 -1.83
CA GLU A 29 12.19 -16.24 -1.55
C GLU A 29 11.39 -15.71 -0.34
N ILE A 30 10.22 -16.26 -0.04
CA ILE A 30 9.31 -15.72 0.99
C ILE A 30 9.31 -16.61 2.24
N HIS A 31 8.78 -17.81 2.12
CA HIS A 31 8.86 -18.90 3.09
C HIS A 31 8.21 -20.15 2.47
N ASP A 32 8.59 -21.33 2.95
CA ASP A 32 7.99 -22.57 2.46
C ASP A 32 6.48 -22.63 2.76
N GLY A 33 5.70 -23.08 1.78
CA GLY A 33 4.24 -23.12 1.88
C GLY A 33 3.52 -21.76 1.72
N ALA A 34 4.21 -20.66 1.41
CA ALA A 34 3.59 -19.36 1.17
C ALA A 34 2.48 -19.45 0.11
N LYS A 35 1.35 -18.77 0.34
CA LYS A 35 0.17 -18.91 -0.53
C LYS A 35 0.29 -18.12 -1.83
N LEU A 36 0.06 -18.80 -2.95
CA LEU A 36 0.10 -18.24 -4.30
C LEU A 36 -1.26 -18.44 -4.98
N PHE A 37 -1.90 -17.33 -5.37
CA PHE A 37 -3.17 -17.31 -6.11
C PHE A 37 -2.91 -17.21 -7.61
N TYR A 38 -3.83 -17.74 -8.42
CA TYR A 38 -3.74 -17.74 -9.86
C TYR A 38 -4.97 -17.03 -10.43
N LEU A 39 -4.76 -15.96 -11.19
CA LEU A 39 -5.83 -15.28 -11.92
C LEU A 39 -5.72 -15.64 -13.40
N SER A 40 -6.75 -16.28 -13.94
CA SER A 40 -6.70 -16.95 -15.25
C SER A 40 -6.64 -15.98 -16.43
N GLY A 41 -7.22 -14.79 -16.32
CA GLY A 41 -7.24 -13.78 -17.38
C GLY A 41 -8.31 -12.73 -17.10
N LEU A 42 -8.44 -11.72 -17.96
CA LEU A 42 -9.50 -10.72 -17.86
C LEU A 42 -10.68 -11.09 -18.77
N ILE A 43 -11.90 -11.00 -18.23
CA ILE A 43 -13.17 -11.15 -18.95
C ILE A 43 -13.87 -9.79 -18.85
N HIS A 44 -14.07 -9.12 -19.99
CA HIS A 44 -14.62 -7.74 -20.04
C HIS A 44 -13.87 -6.75 -19.12
N GLY A 45 -12.54 -6.81 -19.13
CA GLY A 45 -11.68 -5.93 -18.32
C GLY A 45 -11.63 -6.26 -16.83
N LYS A 46 -12.27 -7.35 -16.37
CA LYS A 46 -12.30 -7.76 -14.96
C LYS A 46 -11.83 -9.20 -14.77
N TYR A 47 -11.24 -9.50 -13.62
CA TYR A 47 -10.90 -10.87 -13.27
C TYR A 47 -12.14 -11.71 -12.93
N PRO A 48 -12.11 -13.03 -13.11
CA PRO A 48 -13.21 -13.92 -12.77
C PRO A 48 -13.64 -13.77 -11.31
N LYS A 49 -14.95 -13.56 -11.10
CA LYS A 49 -15.54 -13.32 -9.77
C LYS A 49 -15.16 -14.38 -8.75
N ARG A 50 -15.12 -15.66 -9.13
CA ARG A 50 -14.77 -16.78 -8.25
C ARG A 50 -13.32 -16.71 -7.76
N GLU A 51 -12.38 -16.34 -8.64
CA GLU A 51 -10.96 -16.23 -8.30
C GLU A 51 -10.72 -15.04 -7.35
N ILE A 52 -11.35 -13.91 -7.64
CA ILE A 52 -11.31 -12.72 -6.77
C ILE A 52 -11.98 -12.99 -5.42
N HIS A 53 -13.11 -13.70 -5.40
CA HIS A 53 -13.78 -14.07 -4.15
C HIS A 53 -12.88 -14.93 -3.26
N ASN A 54 -12.18 -15.92 -3.83
CA ASN A 54 -11.24 -16.75 -3.07
C ASN A 54 -10.05 -15.95 -2.53
N LEU A 55 -9.51 -15.03 -3.34
CA LEU A 55 -8.43 -14.13 -2.92
C LEU A 55 -8.90 -13.20 -1.79
N ALA A 56 -10.07 -12.58 -1.94
CA ALA A 56 -10.66 -11.69 -0.94
C ALA A 56 -10.91 -12.44 0.38
N ARG A 57 -11.46 -13.65 0.31
CA ARG A 57 -11.65 -14.51 1.49
C ARG A 57 -10.34 -14.74 2.23
N PHE A 58 -9.25 -15.01 1.51
CA PHE A 58 -7.93 -15.21 2.12
C PHE A 58 -7.40 -13.93 2.79
N ILE A 59 -7.50 -12.78 2.12
CA ILE A 59 -7.05 -11.50 2.67
C ILE A 59 -7.85 -11.13 3.93
N SER A 60 -9.16 -11.36 3.92
CA SER A 60 -10.07 -10.98 5.02
C SER A 60 -9.77 -11.68 6.34
N VAL A 61 -9.23 -12.90 6.30
CA VAL A 61 -8.90 -13.69 7.51
C VAL A 61 -7.40 -13.64 7.85
N MET A 62 -6.62 -12.87 7.11
CA MET A 62 -5.18 -12.81 7.28
C MET A 62 -4.84 -12.12 8.60
N LYS A 63 -4.08 -12.81 9.46
CA LYS A 63 -3.57 -12.22 10.71
C LYS A 63 -2.18 -11.66 10.47
N PHE A 64 -1.97 -10.41 10.87
CA PHE A 64 -0.69 -9.73 10.75
C PHE A 64 0.00 -9.70 12.10
N HIS A 65 1.28 -10.07 12.11
CA HIS A 65 2.14 -9.82 13.27
C HIS A 65 2.71 -8.40 13.11
N PRO A 66 2.49 -7.50 14.07
CA PRO A 66 3.03 -6.16 13.98
C PRO A 66 4.55 -6.21 14.05
N LEU A 67 5.22 -5.69 13.03
CA LEU A 67 6.68 -5.54 13.02
C LEU A 67 7.08 -4.54 14.10
N SER A 68 8.22 -4.78 14.76
CA SER A 68 8.73 -3.92 15.85
C SER A 68 8.76 -2.44 15.45
N TRP A 69 9.32 -2.13 14.27
CA TRP A 69 9.37 -0.77 13.73
C TRP A 69 7.99 -0.12 13.61
N ARG A 70 7.00 -0.84 13.08
CA ARG A 70 5.63 -0.32 12.92
C ARG A 70 4.91 -0.17 14.26
N ALA A 71 5.23 -0.99 15.24
CA ALA A 71 4.66 -0.88 16.59
C ALA A 71 5.25 0.29 17.38
N SER A 72 6.53 0.60 17.16
CA SER A 72 7.23 1.65 17.92
C SER A 72 7.18 3.05 17.31
N HIS A 73 6.84 3.18 16.02
CA HIS A 73 6.83 4.48 15.33
C HIS A 73 5.42 4.86 14.86
N PRO A 74 4.98 6.11 15.08
CA PRO A 74 3.73 6.59 14.51
C PRO A 74 3.93 6.84 13.01
N TYR A 75 2.97 6.42 12.19
CA TYR A 75 2.99 6.69 10.75
C TYR A 75 1.58 6.86 10.20
N ILE A 76 1.47 7.64 9.13
CA ILE A 76 0.23 7.90 8.41
C ILE A 76 0.46 7.59 6.95
N LEU A 77 -0.48 6.87 6.34
CA LEU A 77 -0.60 6.82 4.88
C LEU A 77 -1.61 7.90 4.50
N VAL A 78 -1.12 8.95 3.83
CA VAL A 78 -1.93 10.11 3.47
C VAL A 78 -2.91 9.72 2.36
N ASP A 79 -4.21 9.91 2.60
CA ASP A 79 -5.28 9.66 1.62
C ASP A 79 -5.74 10.95 0.93
N ARG A 80 -5.64 12.10 1.61
CA ARG A 80 -5.91 13.44 1.10
C ARG A 80 -4.89 14.43 1.64
N PHE A 81 -4.48 15.40 0.82
CA PHE A 81 -3.69 16.54 1.26
C PHE A 81 -4.23 17.83 0.65
N GLU A 82 -4.04 18.94 1.37
CA GLU A 82 -4.53 20.26 0.98
C GLU A 82 -3.44 21.30 1.20
N ASP A 83 -3.20 22.14 0.19
CA ASP A 83 -2.38 23.34 0.32
C ASP A 83 -3.24 24.44 0.96
N VAL A 84 -2.88 24.84 2.18
CA VAL A 84 -3.54 25.89 2.96
C VAL A 84 -2.71 27.18 2.99
N THR A 85 -1.82 27.35 2.01
CA THR A 85 -1.06 28.59 1.79
C THR A 85 -2.00 29.70 1.30
N PRO A 86 -1.98 30.90 1.90
CA PRO A 86 -2.70 32.06 1.40
C PRO A 86 -2.41 32.32 -0.10
N PRO A 87 -3.45 32.44 -0.95
CA PRO A 87 -3.28 32.60 -2.40
C PRO A 87 -2.41 33.79 -2.80
N GLU A 88 -2.46 34.88 -2.02
CA GLU A 88 -1.67 36.09 -2.26
C GLU A 88 -0.17 35.80 -2.22
N ARG A 89 0.29 34.94 -1.29
CA ARG A 89 1.70 34.54 -1.22
C ARG A 89 2.12 33.75 -2.45
N VAL A 90 1.24 32.88 -2.94
CA VAL A 90 1.49 32.07 -4.14
C VAL A 90 1.55 32.95 -5.39
N HIS A 91 0.66 33.95 -5.49
CA HIS A 91 0.67 34.92 -6.59
C HIS A 91 1.95 35.78 -6.60
N MET A 92 2.41 36.23 -5.42
CA MET A 92 3.65 37.01 -5.32
C MET A 92 4.90 36.18 -5.60
N ASN A 93 4.94 34.93 -5.14
CA ASN A 93 6.05 34.01 -5.39
C ASN A 93 5.54 32.57 -5.51
N SER A 94 5.56 32.05 -6.74
CA SER A 94 5.11 30.68 -7.02
C SER A 94 5.96 29.60 -6.32
N LYS A 95 7.21 29.92 -5.95
CA LYS A 95 8.17 29.05 -5.26
C LYS A 95 8.25 29.28 -3.74
N CYS A 96 7.31 30.01 -3.15
CA CYS A 96 7.29 30.20 -1.71
C CYS A 96 7.07 28.88 -0.95
N GLU A 97 7.45 28.88 0.33
CA GLU A 97 7.13 27.78 1.25
C GLU A 97 5.62 27.60 1.38
N ARG A 98 5.17 26.35 1.29
CA ARG A 98 3.75 25.99 1.34
C ARG A 98 3.39 25.43 2.70
N ASN A 99 2.21 25.81 3.18
CA ASN A 99 1.57 25.18 4.34
C ASN A 99 0.67 24.07 3.82
N VAL A 100 0.92 22.83 4.23
CA VAL A 100 0.16 21.67 3.76
C VAL A 100 -0.49 20.97 4.95
N THR A 101 -1.77 20.65 4.80
CA THR A 101 -2.49 19.77 5.74
C THR A 101 -2.62 18.39 5.10
N MET A 102 -2.30 17.35 5.86
CA MET A 102 -2.36 15.96 5.41
C MET A 102 -3.37 15.19 6.25
N TYR A 103 -4.24 14.44 5.57
CA TYR A 103 -5.28 13.62 6.18
C TYR A 103 -4.96 12.15 5.99
N GLY A 104 -5.35 11.35 6.97
CA GLY A 104 -5.23 9.91 6.93
C GLY A 104 -5.34 9.30 8.32
N TYR A 105 -5.47 7.98 8.34
CA TYR A 105 -5.56 7.24 9.58
C TYR A 105 -4.20 7.09 10.24
N LEU A 106 -4.12 7.45 11.53
CA LEU A 106 -2.94 7.20 12.35
C LEU A 106 -2.75 5.70 12.57
N ARG A 107 -1.54 5.20 12.30
CA ARG A 107 -1.14 3.80 12.47
C ARG A 107 0.13 3.71 13.33
N GLY A 108 0.34 2.53 13.90
CA GLY A 108 1.46 2.28 14.80
C GLY A 108 1.15 2.73 16.22
N CYS A 109 1.96 3.63 16.78
CA CYS A 109 1.74 4.20 18.10
C CYS A 109 1.18 5.63 18.04
N ASN A 110 0.91 6.23 19.20
CA ASN A 110 0.34 7.57 19.30
C ASN A 110 1.34 8.65 18.84
N LEU A 111 0.87 9.58 17.99
CA LEU A 111 1.63 10.73 17.57
C LEU A 111 1.61 11.81 18.66
N LYS A 112 2.78 12.25 19.12
CA LYS A 112 2.91 13.28 20.17
C LYS A 112 3.09 14.66 19.54
N LYS A 113 2.61 15.70 20.24
CA LYS A 113 2.90 17.09 19.85
C LYS A 113 4.41 17.35 19.90
N GLY A 114 4.92 18.09 18.92
CA GLY A 114 6.35 18.42 18.81
C GLY A 114 7.22 17.31 18.20
N THR A 115 6.66 16.16 17.82
CA THR A 115 7.39 15.13 17.07
C THR A 115 7.77 15.65 15.68
N LYS A 116 9.03 15.43 15.28
CA LYS A 116 9.46 15.64 13.89
C LYS A 116 8.96 14.50 13.02
N VAL A 117 8.57 14.82 11.79
CA VAL A 117 8.06 13.87 10.82
C VAL A 117 8.94 13.85 9.58
N HIS A 118 9.17 12.65 9.06
CA HIS A 118 9.80 12.47 7.76
C HIS A 118 8.71 12.20 6.73
N ILE A 119 8.65 13.03 5.68
CA ILE A 119 7.80 12.80 4.52
C ILE A 119 8.66 12.11 3.47
N ALA A 120 8.36 10.84 3.20
CA ALA A 120 9.13 10.02 2.28
C ALA A 120 9.21 10.66 0.88
N GLY A 121 10.44 10.90 0.41
CA GLY A 121 10.71 11.53 -0.88
C GLY A 121 10.67 13.06 -0.88
N VAL A 122 10.40 13.69 0.27
CA VAL A 122 10.35 15.17 0.40
C VAL A 122 11.38 15.65 1.42
N GLY A 123 11.35 15.16 2.67
CA GLY A 123 12.30 15.57 3.69
C GLY A 123 11.75 15.52 5.12
N ASP A 124 12.54 16.07 6.05
CA ASP A 124 12.21 16.14 7.47
C ASP A 124 11.58 17.48 7.84
N TYR A 125 10.45 17.43 8.55
CA TYR A 125 9.65 18.60 8.92
C TYR A 125 9.22 18.54 10.38
N SER A 126 8.97 19.72 10.96
CA SER A 126 8.31 19.83 12.26
C SER A 126 6.79 19.89 12.07
N LEU A 127 6.03 19.19 12.90
CA LEU A 127 4.57 19.28 12.88
C LEU A 127 4.09 20.62 13.42
N ALA A 128 3.31 21.36 12.62
CA ALA A 128 2.64 22.58 13.05
C ALA A 128 1.45 22.30 14.00
N GLY A 129 0.73 21.20 13.76
CA GLY A 129 -0.44 20.82 14.55
C GLY A 129 -0.95 19.42 14.20
N ILE A 130 -1.78 18.85 15.09
CA ILE A 130 -2.45 17.56 14.89
C ILE A 130 -3.87 17.71 15.43
N THR A 131 -4.86 17.27 14.66
CA THR A 131 -6.27 17.28 15.03
C THR A 131 -6.87 15.91 14.73
N GLY A 132 -7.53 15.30 15.72
CA GLY A 132 -8.32 14.09 15.51
C GLY A 132 -9.65 14.44 14.86
N LEU A 133 -10.04 13.66 13.84
CA LEU A 133 -11.33 13.79 13.15
C LEU A 133 -12.17 12.53 13.43
N ALA A 134 -13.48 12.63 13.24
CA ALA A 134 -14.35 11.45 13.25
C ALA A 134 -14.12 10.61 11.98
N ASP A 135 -14.26 9.29 12.11
CA ASP A 135 -14.21 8.33 11.01
C ASP A 135 -15.44 8.45 10.08
#